data_AF-A0A7C3FVA5-F1
#
_entry.id   AF-A0A7C3FVA5-F1
#
_cell.length_a   1.000
_cell.length_b   1.000
_cell.length_c   1.000
_cell.angle_alpha   90.00
_cell.angle_beta   90.00
_cell.angle_gamma   90.00
#
_symmetry.space_group_name_H-M   'P 1'
#
loop_
_entity.id
_entity.type
_entity.pdbx_description
1 polymer ?
#
loop_
_entity_poly.entity_id
_entity_poly.type
_entity_poly.pdbx_seq_one_letter_code
_entity_poly.pdbx_strand_id
1 'polypeptide(L)'
;MNAIALTPRAGAVWPMAVFYTAATRQSQHPDMAWEWAAFTARHPDIVASNALPALKSLAEDEATRARLGPERYDAYMTMLERVPPRSLTDADILKGAALWWFDQALRLVGPDTDLRAALAPAQDKAQAFLTCTGPQISDLDHLTACARQVDPDHPLASQAP
;
A
#
# COMPACT_ATOMS: atom_id res chain seq x y z
N MET A 1 10.59 0.75 21.54
CA MET A 1 9.94 1.11 20.26
C MET A 1 10.73 2.28 19.71
N ASN A 2 11.62 2.06 18.74
CA ASN A 2 12.47 3.12 18.22
C ASN A 2 11.69 3.87 17.14
N ALA A 3 11.40 5.14 17.36
CA ALA A 3 10.78 5.99 16.36
C ALA A 3 11.87 6.51 15.41
N ILE A 4 11.91 5.99 14.19
CA ILE A 4 12.70 6.60 13.11
C ILE A 4 11.87 7.77 12.57
N ALA A 5 12.31 9.00 12.84
CA ALA A 5 11.65 10.17 12.28
C ALA A 5 12.05 10.32 10.80
N LEU A 6 11.15 9.95 9.90
CA LEU A 6 11.26 10.26 8.48
C LEU A 6 10.70 11.66 8.27
N THR A 7 11.58 12.64 8.04
CA THR A 7 11.15 13.99 7.68
C THR A 7 10.81 14.02 6.20
N PRO A 8 9.54 14.19 5.81
CA PRO A 8 9.17 14.35 4.40
C PRO A 8 9.86 15.59 3.83
N ARG A 9 10.37 15.49 2.60
CA ARG A 9 10.90 16.66 1.89
C ARG A 9 9.78 17.64 1.60
N ALA A 10 10.11 18.92 1.39
CA ALA A 10 9.15 19.89 0.90
C ALA A 10 8.51 19.38 -0.41
N GLY A 11 7.18 19.36 -0.46
CA GLY A 11 6.41 18.80 -1.59
C GLY A 11 6.21 17.28 -1.56
N ALA A 12 6.72 16.57 -0.55
CA ALA A 12 6.41 15.16 -0.39
C ALA A 12 4.94 15.00 0.06
N VAL A 13 4.22 14.18 -0.70
CA VAL A 13 2.85 13.78 -0.37
C VAL A 13 2.96 12.53 0.50
N TRP A 14 2.34 12.57 1.68
CA TRP A 14 2.21 11.36 2.48
C TRP A 14 1.35 10.36 1.70
N PRO A 15 1.83 9.11 1.51
CA PRO A 15 1.07 8.14 0.77
C PRO A 15 -0.23 7.85 1.53
N MET A 16 -1.35 8.24 0.94
CA MET A 16 -2.63 7.66 1.31
C MET A 16 -2.69 6.26 0.73
N ALA A 17 -2.82 5.25 1.58
CA ALA A 17 -3.13 3.90 1.15
C ALA A 17 -4.66 3.76 1.07
N VAL A 18 -5.15 3.30 -0.08
CA VAL A 18 -6.54 2.90 -0.26
C VAL A 18 -6.57 1.38 -0.30
N PHE A 19 -7.26 0.78 0.67
CA PHE A 19 -7.51 -0.65 0.68
C PHE A 19 -8.79 -0.93 -0.09
N TYR A 20 -8.74 -1.88 -1.01
CA TYR A 20 -9.87 -2.29 -1.82
C TYR A 20 -10.00 -3.82 -1.80
N THR A 21 -11.22 -4.29 -2.05
CA THR A 21 -11.51 -5.69 -2.32
C THR A 21 -11.93 -5.80 -3.78
N ALA A 22 -11.41 -6.80 -4.48
CA ALA A 22 -11.73 -7.05 -5.89
C ALA A 22 -11.95 -8.55 -6.11
N ALA A 23 -12.81 -8.88 -7.07
CA ALA A 23 -12.95 -10.23 -7.59
C ALA A 23 -12.02 -10.40 -8.81
N THR A 24 -11.38 -11.56 -8.93
CA THR A 24 -10.63 -11.90 -10.14
C THR A 24 -11.59 -12.15 -11.30
N ARG A 25 -11.13 -11.91 -12.54
CA ARG A 25 -11.94 -12.17 -13.74
C ARG A 25 -12.35 -13.65 -13.86
N GLN A 26 -11.55 -14.54 -13.31
CA GLN A 26 -11.72 -16.00 -13.33
C GLN A 26 -12.54 -16.52 -12.13
N SER A 27 -13.08 -15.65 -11.27
CA SER A 27 -13.89 -16.08 -10.14
C SER A 27 -15.09 -16.91 -10.61
N GLN A 28 -15.27 -18.09 -10.03
CA GLN A 28 -16.45 -18.92 -10.26
C GLN A 28 -17.69 -18.41 -9.51
N HIS A 29 -17.50 -17.45 -8.60
CA HIS A 29 -18.56 -16.89 -7.75
C HIS A 29 -18.48 -15.34 -7.70
N PRO A 30 -18.64 -14.64 -8.84
CA PRO A 30 -18.53 -13.19 -8.89
C PRO A 30 -19.59 -12.49 -8.03
N ASP A 31 -20.81 -13.04 -7.98
CA ASP A 31 -21.91 -12.47 -7.18
C ASP A 31 -21.60 -12.53 -5.68
N MET A 32 -21.12 -13.68 -5.19
CA MET A 32 -20.71 -13.80 -3.79
C MET A 32 -19.52 -12.90 -3.44
N ALA A 33 -18.56 -12.76 -4.37
CA ALA A 33 -17.42 -11.86 -4.16
C ALA A 33 -17.88 -10.40 -4.05
N TRP A 34 -18.88 -10.02 -4.85
CA TRP A 34 -19.50 -8.69 -4.77
C TRP A 34 -20.29 -8.50 -3.47
N GLU A 35 -21.11 -9.47 -3.07
CA GLU A 35 -21.85 -9.42 -1.80
C GLU A 35 -20.90 -9.26 -0.61
N TRP A 36 -19.79 -10.01 -0.61
CA TRP A 36 -18.76 -9.88 0.42
C TRP A 36 -18.10 -8.50 0.43
N ALA A 37 -17.72 -7.96 -0.73
CA ALA A 37 -17.14 -6.63 -0.84
C ALA A 37 -18.12 -5.54 -0.37
N ALA A 38 -19.40 -5.67 -0.70
CA ALA A 38 -20.45 -4.75 -0.27
C ALA A 38 -20.68 -4.82 1.25
N PHE A 39 -20.63 -6.03 1.82
CA PHE A 39 -20.72 -6.24 3.26
C PHE A 39 -19.54 -5.57 3.98
N THR A 40 -18.30 -5.85 3.59
CA THR A 40 -17.11 -5.29 4.26
C THR A 40 -17.03 -3.76 4.13
N ALA A 41 -17.49 -3.19 3.02
CA ALA A 41 -17.57 -1.74 2.85
C ALA A 41 -18.53 -1.07 3.86
N ARG A 42 -19.57 -1.79 4.30
CA ARG A 42 -20.56 -1.31 5.30
C ARG A 42 -20.17 -1.63 6.74
N HIS A 43 -19.22 -2.54 6.93
CA HIS A 43 -18.71 -2.98 8.23
C HIS A 43 -17.20 -2.75 8.32
N PRO A 44 -16.75 -1.47 8.30
CA PRO A 44 -15.33 -1.12 8.22
C PRO A 44 -14.50 -1.55 9.44
N ASP A 45 -15.17 -1.80 10.57
CA ASP A 45 -14.60 -2.33 11.81
C ASP A 45 -14.02 -3.75 11.64
N ILE A 46 -14.52 -4.53 10.68
CA ILE A 46 -14.04 -5.89 10.39
C ILE A 46 -12.67 -5.88 9.72
N VAL A 47 -12.41 -4.90 8.85
CA VAL A 47 -11.24 -4.93 7.95
C VAL A 47 -10.17 -3.92 8.35
N ALA A 48 -10.55 -2.76 8.89
CA ALA A 48 -9.60 -1.69 9.15
C ALA A 48 -10.01 -0.81 10.35
N SER A 49 -9.77 -1.32 11.56
CA SER A 49 -10.09 -0.61 12.81
C SER A 49 -9.35 0.73 12.98
N ASN A 50 -8.26 0.95 12.26
CA ASN A 50 -7.45 2.18 12.30
C ASN A 50 -7.52 3.04 11.01
N ALA A 51 -8.50 2.81 10.13
CA ALA A 51 -8.69 3.61 8.91
C ALA A 51 -10.03 4.34 8.88
N LEU A 52 -10.12 5.36 8.03
CA LEU A 52 -11.40 5.93 7.59
C LEU A 52 -12.08 4.94 6.61
N PRO A 53 -13.38 4.66 6.79
CA PRO A 53 -14.18 3.98 5.79
C PRO A 53 -14.19 4.76 4.46
N ALA A 54 -14.23 4.05 3.33
CA ALA A 54 -14.35 4.69 2.02
C ALA A 54 -15.74 5.33 1.80
N LEU A 55 -16.78 4.80 2.46
CA LEU A 55 -18.12 5.37 2.40
C LEU A 55 -18.17 6.63 3.27
N LYS A 56 -18.39 7.79 2.64
CA LYS A 56 -18.46 9.10 3.30
C LYS A 56 -19.39 9.11 4.52
N SER A 57 -20.58 8.54 4.40
CA SER A 57 -21.56 8.49 5.50
C SER A 57 -21.07 7.74 6.73
N LEU A 58 -20.16 6.76 6.56
CA LEU A 58 -19.54 6.04 7.67
C LEU A 58 -18.27 6.73 8.15
N ALA A 59 -17.55 7.40 7.25
CA ALA A 59 -16.37 8.18 7.61
C ALA A 59 -16.72 9.36 8.51
N GLU A 60 -17.82 10.05 8.23
CA GLU A 60 -18.25 11.25 8.97
C GLU A 60 -19.11 10.93 10.21
N ASP A 61 -19.31 9.65 10.53
CA ASP A 61 -20.07 9.20 11.70
C ASP A 61 -19.24 9.33 13.00
N GLU A 62 -19.93 9.65 14.10
CA GLU A 62 -19.39 9.70 15.45
C GLU A 62 -18.81 8.35 15.89
N ALA A 63 -19.37 7.22 15.43
CA ALA A 63 -18.79 5.91 15.74
C ALA A 63 -17.38 5.74 15.15
N THR A 64 -17.14 6.25 13.94
CA THR A 64 -15.80 6.26 13.33
C THR A 64 -14.86 7.22 14.08
N ARG A 65 -15.35 8.40 14.46
CA ARG A 65 -14.57 9.36 15.26
C ARG A 65 -14.16 8.77 16.61
N ALA A 66 -15.10 8.15 17.33
CA ALA A 66 -14.86 7.49 18.60
C ALA A 66 -13.85 6.34 18.48
N ARG A 67 -13.96 5.51 17.43
CA ARG A 67 -13.05 4.40 17.16
C ARG A 67 -11.61 4.85 16.88
N LEU A 68 -11.44 5.92 16.10
CA LEU A 68 -10.10 6.41 15.74
C LEU A 68 -9.47 7.28 16.83
N GLY A 69 -10.30 7.90 17.67
CA GLY A 69 -9.90 8.98 18.57
C GLY A 69 -9.84 10.33 17.84
N PRO A 70 -10.06 11.45 18.55
CA PRO A 70 -10.23 12.76 17.95
C PRO A 70 -9.01 13.22 17.15
N GLU A 71 -7.80 13.05 17.70
CA GLU A 71 -6.56 13.50 17.05
C GLU A 71 -6.33 12.80 15.69
N ARG A 72 -6.48 11.48 15.64
CA ARG A 72 -6.27 10.69 14.41
C ARG A 72 -7.36 10.99 13.39
N TYR A 73 -8.60 11.10 13.85
CA TYR A 73 -9.73 11.46 12.99
C TYR A 73 -9.50 12.82 12.31
N ASP A 74 -9.17 13.84 13.10
CA ASP A 74 -8.94 15.20 12.60
C ASP A 74 -7.75 15.23 11.63
N ALA A 75 -6.68 14.48 11.92
CA ALA A 75 -5.53 14.35 11.02
C ALA A 75 -5.90 13.70 9.68
N TYR A 76 -6.72 12.64 9.69
CA TYR A 76 -7.15 11.97 8.47
C TYR A 76 -8.10 12.84 7.64
N MET A 77 -9.08 13.49 8.27
CA MET A 77 -9.99 14.42 7.57
C MET A 77 -9.23 15.60 6.97
N THR A 78 -8.29 16.19 7.73
CA THR A 78 -7.40 17.26 7.22
C THR A 78 -6.58 16.79 6.02
N MET A 79 -6.10 15.54 6.02
CA MET A 79 -5.36 14.99 4.89
C MET A 79 -6.25 14.85 3.65
N LEU A 80 -7.48 14.35 3.82
CA LEU A 80 -8.44 14.19 2.72
C LEU A 80 -8.78 15.53 2.04
N GLU A 81 -8.85 16.62 2.80
CA GLU A 81 -9.09 17.96 2.24
C GLU A 81 -7.89 18.51 1.45
N ARG A 82 -6.68 18.07 1.78
CA ARG A 82 -5.42 18.58 1.20
C ARG A 82 -4.95 17.77 0.00
N VAL A 83 -5.31 16.50 -0.08
CA VAL A 83 -4.84 15.60 -1.13
C VAL A 83 -5.90 15.54 -2.24
N PRO A 84 -5.63 16.12 -3.43
CA PRO A 84 -6.56 16.04 -4.53
C PRO A 84 -6.72 14.57 -4.97
N PRO A 85 -7.93 14.16 -5.42
CA PRO A 85 -8.10 12.87 -6.06
C PRO A 85 -7.13 12.74 -7.22
N ARG A 86 -6.40 11.63 -7.28
CA ARG A 86 -5.50 11.31 -8.40
C ARG A 86 -5.73 9.88 -8.86
N SER A 87 -5.68 9.68 -10.16
CA SER A 87 -5.60 8.33 -10.71
C SER A 87 -4.22 7.74 -10.42
N LEU A 88 -4.19 6.44 -10.13
CA LEU A 88 -2.93 5.70 -10.06
C LEU A 88 -2.38 5.54 -11.48
N THR A 89 -1.08 5.79 -11.63
CA THR A 89 -0.34 5.50 -12.84
C THR A 89 0.39 4.16 -12.71
N ASP A 90 0.80 3.56 -13.82
CA ASP A 90 1.67 2.39 -13.81
C ASP A 90 2.93 2.63 -12.97
N ALA A 91 3.52 3.83 -13.09
CA ALA A 91 4.67 4.22 -12.29
C ALA A 91 4.37 4.22 -10.78
N ASP A 92 3.15 4.55 -10.34
CA ASP A 92 2.76 4.45 -8.93
C ASP A 92 2.67 3.00 -8.47
N ILE A 93 2.08 2.13 -9.30
CA ILE A 93 1.93 0.70 -9.00
C ILE A 93 3.31 0.03 -8.91
N LEU A 94 4.19 0.29 -9.87
CA LEU A 94 5.56 -0.21 -9.90
C LEU A 94 6.37 0.27 -8.69
N LYS A 95 6.23 1.54 -8.30
CA LYS A 95 6.84 2.07 -7.06
C LYS A 95 6.28 1.37 -5.83
N GLY A 96 4.97 1.14 -5.78
CA GLY A 96 4.31 0.41 -4.71
C GLY A 96 4.86 -1.01 -4.55
N ALA A 97 5.05 -1.73 -5.66
CA ALA A 97 5.71 -3.04 -5.65
C ALA A 97 7.15 -2.93 -5.14
N ALA A 98 7.93 -1.97 -5.65
CA ALA A 98 9.32 -1.78 -5.25
C ALA A 98 9.50 -1.35 -3.77
N LEU A 99 8.50 -0.71 -3.17
CA LEU A 99 8.52 -0.34 -1.75
C LEU A 99 8.51 -1.55 -0.81
N TRP A 100 8.12 -2.74 -1.28
CA TRP A 100 8.18 -3.94 -0.46
C TRP A 100 9.58 -4.21 0.09
N TRP A 101 10.63 -4.02 -0.71
CA TRP A 101 12.02 -4.20 -0.25
C TRP A 101 12.41 -3.18 0.82
N PHE A 102 11.94 -1.94 0.70
CA PHE A 102 12.15 -0.91 1.72
C PHE A 102 11.48 -1.31 3.04
N ASP A 103 10.23 -1.78 2.99
CA ASP A 103 9.50 -2.24 4.17
C ASP A 103 10.17 -3.45 4.82
N GLN A 104 10.69 -4.40 4.03
CA GLN A 104 11.45 -5.53 4.57
C GLN A 104 12.75 -5.08 5.24
N ALA A 105 13.51 -4.18 4.60
CA ALA A 105 14.75 -3.67 5.18
C ALA A 105 14.49 -2.95 6.51
N LEU A 106 13.44 -2.12 6.61
CA LEU A 106 13.09 -1.44 7.86
C LEU A 106 12.72 -2.41 8.99
N ARG A 107 12.14 -3.58 8.70
CA ARG A 107 11.82 -4.59 9.72
C ARG A 107 13.06 -5.23 10.34
N LEU A 108 14.19 -5.18 9.63
CA LEU A 108 15.47 -5.76 10.05
C LEU A 108 16.38 -4.75 10.77
N VAL A 109 16.00 -3.46 10.81
CA VAL A 109 16.78 -2.42 11.49
C VAL A 109 16.58 -2.52 13.01
N GLY A 110 17.65 -2.92 13.71
CA GLY A 110 17.74 -2.85 15.17
C GLY A 110 18.33 -1.52 15.67
N PRO A 111 18.45 -1.33 16.99
CA PRO A 111 18.98 -0.10 17.59
C PRO A 111 20.40 0.27 17.12
N ASP A 112 21.24 -0.75 16.91
CA ASP A 112 22.67 -0.59 16.55
C ASP A 112 22.93 -0.86 15.06
N THR A 113 21.89 -1.06 14.25
CA THR A 113 22.05 -1.34 12.83
C THR A 113 22.39 -0.06 12.08
N ASP A 114 23.46 -0.09 11.27
CA ASP A 114 23.71 0.96 10.29
C ASP A 114 22.57 0.97 9.26
N LEU A 115 21.71 1.97 9.36
CA LEU A 115 20.54 2.15 8.50
C LEU A 115 20.93 2.22 7.02
N ARG A 116 22.08 2.81 6.68
CA ARG A 116 22.52 2.90 5.29
C ARG A 116 22.88 1.52 4.76
N ALA A 117 23.66 0.76 5.52
CA ALA A 117 24.02 -0.60 5.15
C ALA A 117 22.79 -1.51 5.03
N ALA A 118 21.79 -1.33 5.91
CA ALA A 118 20.54 -2.08 5.86
C ALA A 118 19.64 -1.72 4.67
N LEU A 119 19.59 -0.45 4.27
CA LEU A 119 18.75 0.02 3.16
C LEU A 119 19.38 -0.17 1.77
N ALA A 120 20.70 -0.26 1.67
CA ALA A 120 21.38 -0.36 0.38
C ALA A 120 20.91 -1.57 -0.47
N PRO A 121 20.79 -2.80 0.08
CA PRO A 121 20.26 -3.93 -0.70
C PRO A 121 18.82 -3.74 -1.17
N ALA A 122 17.99 -3.05 -0.37
CA ALA A 122 16.61 -2.76 -0.75
C ALA A 122 16.54 -1.76 -1.91
N GLN A 123 17.40 -0.74 -1.89
CA GLN A 123 17.51 0.22 -2.98
C GLN A 123 18.00 -0.44 -4.27
N ASP A 124 19.00 -1.32 -4.19
CA ASP A 124 19.53 -2.05 -5.35
C ASP A 124 18.46 -2.94 -6.00
N LYS A 125 17.71 -3.70 -5.18
CA LYS A 125 16.60 -4.53 -5.65
C LYS A 125 15.48 -3.70 -6.29
N ALA A 126 15.06 -2.62 -5.62
CA ALA A 126 14.05 -1.70 -6.16
C ALA A 126 14.46 -1.12 -7.51
N GLN A 127 15.72 -0.68 -7.65
CA GLN A 127 16.23 -0.14 -8.89
C GLN A 127 16.31 -1.20 -10.01
N ALA A 128 16.80 -2.40 -9.69
CA ALA A 128 16.86 -3.51 -10.65
C ALA A 128 15.47 -3.88 -11.18
N PHE A 129 14.47 -3.94 -10.30
CA PHE A 129 13.08 -4.23 -10.67
C PHE A 129 12.47 -3.13 -11.56
N LEU A 130 12.61 -1.86 -11.18
CA LEU A 130 12.12 -0.73 -11.99
C LEU A 130 12.81 -0.66 -13.35
N THR A 131 14.07 -1.09 -13.43
CA THR A 131 14.82 -1.15 -14.69
C THR A 131 14.31 -2.29 -15.60
N CYS A 132 14.02 -3.46 -15.03
CA CYS A 132 13.48 -4.61 -15.76
C CYS A 132 12.05 -4.35 -16.28
N THR A 133 11.20 -3.77 -15.43
CA THR A 133 9.79 -3.51 -15.75
C THR A 133 9.60 -2.34 -16.72
N GLY A 134 10.51 -1.35 -16.69
CA GLY A 134 10.36 -0.13 -17.48
C GLY A 134 9.27 0.80 -16.93
N PRO A 135 8.84 1.82 -17.68
CA PRO A 135 7.94 2.86 -17.17
C PRO A 135 6.45 2.50 -17.21
N GLN A 136 6.06 1.38 -17.84
CA GLN A 136 4.68 0.98 -18.09
C GLN A 136 4.48 -0.49 -17.78
N ILE A 137 3.27 -0.85 -17.32
CA ILE A 137 2.90 -2.23 -17.06
C ILE A 137 2.38 -2.82 -18.38
N SER A 138 3.17 -3.67 -19.02
CA SER A 138 2.77 -4.35 -20.25
C SER A 138 1.79 -5.49 -19.97
N ASP A 139 2.13 -6.33 -18.99
CA ASP A 139 1.41 -7.53 -18.59
C ASP A 139 1.94 -8.03 -17.23
N LEU A 140 1.16 -8.88 -16.56
CA LEU A 140 1.49 -9.40 -15.23
C LEU A 140 2.64 -10.42 -15.27
N ASP A 141 2.80 -11.18 -16.36
CA ASP A 141 3.83 -12.21 -16.47
C ASP A 141 5.23 -11.59 -16.48
N HIS A 142 5.41 -10.48 -17.20
CA HIS A 142 6.63 -9.69 -17.23
C HIS A 142 6.94 -9.11 -15.84
N LEU A 143 5.93 -8.57 -15.15
CA LEU A 143 6.10 -8.08 -13.77
C LEU A 143 6.55 -9.19 -12.82
N THR A 144 5.89 -10.35 -12.87
CA THR A 144 6.21 -11.53 -12.05
C THR A 144 7.62 -12.05 -12.37
N ALA A 145 8.00 -12.11 -13.65
CA ALA A 145 9.34 -12.51 -14.07
C ALA A 145 10.42 -11.55 -13.57
N CYS A 146 10.21 -10.23 -13.71
CA CYS A 146 11.12 -9.21 -13.18
C CYS A 146 11.25 -9.29 -11.64
N ALA A 147 10.13 -9.45 -10.93
CA ALA A 147 10.15 -9.62 -9.48
C ALA A 147 10.94 -10.87 -9.08
N ARG A 148 10.68 -12.02 -9.71
CA ARG A 148 11.37 -13.29 -9.45
C ARG A 148 12.86 -13.23 -9.77
N GLN A 149 13.26 -12.53 -10.83
CA GLN A 149 14.67 -12.34 -11.21
C GLN A 149 15.43 -11.56 -10.13
N VAL A 150 14.80 -10.55 -9.53
CA VAL A 150 15.42 -9.71 -8.49
C VAL A 150 15.37 -10.36 -7.12
N ASP A 151 14.23 -10.95 -6.78
CA ASP A 151 13.96 -11.52 -5.46
C ASP A 151 12.84 -12.58 -5.53
N PRO A 152 13.17 -13.88 -5.48
CA PRO A 152 12.18 -14.96 -5.50
C PRO A 152 11.17 -14.91 -4.34
N ASP A 153 11.50 -14.26 -3.23
CA ASP A 153 10.63 -14.14 -2.05
C ASP A 153 9.65 -12.96 -2.17
N HIS A 154 9.74 -12.15 -3.23
CA HIS A 154 8.82 -11.04 -3.45
C HIS A 154 7.38 -11.54 -3.68
N PRO A 155 6.34 -10.93 -3.10
CA PRO A 155 4.94 -11.38 -3.25
C PRO A 155 4.45 -11.46 -4.71
N LEU A 156 4.98 -10.61 -5.59
CA LEU A 156 4.68 -10.71 -7.03
C LEU A 156 5.34 -11.92 -7.70
N ALA A 157 6.46 -12.42 -7.19
CA ALA A 157 7.16 -13.57 -7.79
C ALA A 157 6.37 -14.88 -7.66
N SER A 158 5.42 -14.94 -6.71
CA SER A 158 4.55 -16.09 -6.45
C SER A 158 3.15 -15.98 -7.05
N GLN A 159 2.82 -14.85 -7.69
CA GLN A 159 1.58 -14.69 -8.44
C GLN A 159 1.75 -15.44 -9.77
N ALA A 160 1.31 -16.70 -9.81
CA ALA A 160 1.23 -17.45 -11.06
C ALA A 160 0.17 -16.81 -11.99
N PRO A 161 0.35 -16.85 -13.32
CA PRO A 161 -0.72 -16.50 -14.27
C PRO A 161 -1.98 -17.36 -14.09
#